data_AF-H1VS06-F1
#
_entry.id   AF-H1VS06-F1
#
_cell.length_a   1.000
_cell.length_b   1.000
_cell.length_c   1.000
_cell.angle_alpha   90.00
_cell.angle_beta   90.00
_cell.angle_gamma   90.00
#
_symmetry.space_group_name_H-M   'P 1'
#
loop_
_entity.id
_entity.type
_entity.pdbx_description
1 polymer ?
#
loop_
_entity_poly.entity_id
_entity_poly.type
_entity_poly.pdbx_seq_one_letter_code
_entity_poly.pdbx_strand_id
1 'polypeptide(L)'
;MADGAAADEFCKGLFARLDALRPDWHDRYSLSGLAQEAFSLRVDTTRLFVTVRLEGQKKPVVAARDLIRTALPEVLLQYRLPWPVQLVVTEDTITQYQAVFTLLMQIRRAMSLIQRTRILDELAYRRDIWGSRALYYLLRSKLMWFCNCIQTYLATLVLAPYTENLRQSLRQAYDVDAMIGLHATFMRQVVDAACLGRKLDPIRGGILDILDLAARLEDAQSASVAEEAEEAQELSRLSIMSSPMKASPRRRKPAVYAEDSDDDRAGSFGGRAKRGAINAGKGYHQCLREIKTDFERHLRFICGGLRGVARASGDEAAVKWDLLAEMLEVGVKEGA
;
A
#
# COMPACT_ATOMS: atom_id res chain seq x y z
N MET A 1 -12.79 6.24 -5.25
CA MET A 1 -11.89 6.82 -4.22
C MET A 1 -11.69 8.33 -4.38
N ALA A 2 -12.71 9.08 -4.85
CA ALA A 2 -12.61 10.54 -4.95
C ALA A 2 -12.71 11.20 -3.56
N ASP A 3 -13.56 10.66 -2.69
CA ASP A 3 -13.51 10.95 -1.26
C ASP A 3 -12.29 10.22 -0.66
N GLY A 4 -11.25 11.01 -0.37
CA GLY A 4 -10.00 10.50 0.16
C GLY A 4 -10.14 9.93 1.57
N ALA A 5 -11.03 10.46 2.40
CA ALA A 5 -11.20 10.04 3.79
C ALA A 5 -11.90 8.68 3.86
N ALA A 6 -13.05 8.53 3.20
CA ALA A 6 -13.78 7.26 3.13
C ALA A 6 -12.93 6.14 2.49
N ALA A 7 -12.21 6.46 1.41
CA ALA A 7 -11.32 5.49 0.78
C ALA A 7 -10.16 5.07 1.69
N ASP A 8 -9.61 6.00 2.47
CA ASP A 8 -8.51 5.74 3.39
C ASP A 8 -8.95 4.89 4.59
N GLU A 9 -10.13 5.16 5.15
CA GLU A 9 -10.72 4.36 6.23
C GLU A 9 -10.93 2.89 5.80
N PHE A 10 -11.55 2.68 4.64
CA PHE A 10 -11.71 1.32 4.09
C PHE A 10 -10.35 0.64 3.85
N CYS A 11 -9.40 1.32 3.19
CA CYS A 11 -8.09 0.76 2.89
C CYS A 11 -7.31 0.43 4.17
N LYS A 12 -7.33 1.31 5.18
CA LYS A 12 -6.68 1.08 6.48
C LYS A 12 -7.23 -0.17 7.18
N GLY A 13 -8.56 -0.34 7.19
CA GLY A 13 -9.20 -1.52 7.76
C GLY A 13 -8.79 -2.82 7.06
N LEU A 14 -8.78 -2.83 5.73
CA LEU A 14 -8.32 -3.96 4.92
C LEU A 14 -6.83 -4.26 5.16
N PHE A 15 -5.99 -3.24 5.12
CA PHE A 15 -4.54 -3.37 5.30
C PHE A 15 -4.20 -3.89 6.69
N ALA A 16 -4.85 -3.39 7.74
CA ALA A 16 -4.66 -3.87 9.11
C ALA A 16 -4.89 -5.39 9.24
N ARG A 17 -5.88 -5.94 8.54
CA ARG A 17 -6.14 -7.39 8.52
C ARG A 17 -5.03 -8.18 7.83
N LEU A 18 -4.54 -7.68 6.69
CA LEU A 18 -3.41 -8.28 5.97
C LEU A 18 -2.13 -8.25 6.81
N ASP A 19 -1.87 -7.15 7.51
CA ASP A 19 -0.67 -6.98 8.34
C ASP A 19 -0.70 -7.77 9.64
N ALA A 20 -1.89 -8.05 10.15
CA ALA A 20 -2.13 -8.98 11.25
C ALA A 20 -2.08 -10.45 10.79
N LEU A 21 -1.83 -10.73 9.51
CA LEU A 21 -1.78 -12.07 8.92
C LEU A 21 -3.03 -12.92 9.25
N ARG A 22 -4.20 -12.27 9.27
CA ARG A 22 -5.46 -12.95 9.55
C ARG A 22 -5.81 -13.96 8.44
N PRO A 23 -6.05 -15.24 8.74
CA PRO A 23 -6.40 -16.24 7.73
C PRO A 23 -7.72 -15.92 7.02
N ASP A 24 -8.65 -15.28 7.73
CA ASP A 24 -9.98 -14.85 7.31
C ASP A 24 -10.00 -13.42 6.73
N TRP A 25 -8.86 -12.88 6.28
CA TRP A 25 -8.80 -11.53 5.69
C TRP A 25 -9.76 -11.31 4.51
N HIS A 26 -10.15 -12.40 3.85
CA HIS A 26 -11.03 -12.45 2.69
C HIS A 26 -12.52 -12.63 3.05
N ASP A 27 -12.88 -12.62 4.34
CA ASP A 27 -14.27 -12.73 4.78
C ASP A 27 -15.16 -11.61 4.20
N ARG A 28 -16.20 -12.02 3.47
CA ARG A 28 -17.15 -11.12 2.80
C ARG A 28 -17.87 -10.20 3.79
N TYR A 29 -18.33 -10.74 4.92
CA TYR A 29 -19.17 -9.99 5.86
C TYR A 29 -18.37 -8.88 6.52
N SER A 30 -17.19 -9.24 7.01
CA SER A 30 -16.18 -8.32 7.49
C SER A 30 -15.82 -7.19 6.53
N LEU A 31 -15.45 -7.53 5.29
CA LEU A 31 -15.00 -6.54 4.31
C LEU A 31 -16.16 -5.66 3.84
N SER A 32 -17.35 -6.22 3.70
CA SER A 32 -18.56 -5.46 3.39
C SER A 32 -18.93 -4.51 4.53
N GLY A 33 -18.83 -4.96 5.78
CA GLY A 33 -19.05 -4.12 6.96
C GLY A 33 -18.09 -2.92 7.00
N LEU A 34 -16.78 -3.16 6.78
CA LEU A 34 -15.79 -2.08 6.70
C LEU A 34 -16.10 -1.08 5.57
N ALA A 35 -16.52 -1.57 4.40
CA ALA A 35 -16.88 -0.69 3.29
C ALA A 35 -18.16 0.10 3.58
N GLN A 36 -19.17 -0.55 4.17
CA GLN A 36 -20.44 0.11 4.52
C GLN A 36 -20.24 1.19 5.57
N GLU A 37 -19.39 0.95 6.58
CA GLU A 37 -19.02 1.94 7.58
C GLU A 37 -18.29 3.13 6.94
N ALA A 38 -17.21 2.86 6.20
CA ALA A 38 -16.38 3.90 5.59
C ALA A 38 -17.14 4.76 4.55
N PHE A 39 -18.10 4.18 3.83
CA PHE A 39 -18.86 4.89 2.79
C PHE A 39 -20.29 5.29 3.22
N SER A 40 -20.66 5.08 4.49
CA SER A 40 -22.00 5.30 5.03
C SER A 40 -22.59 6.69 4.75
N LEU A 41 -21.76 7.73 4.79
CA LEU A 41 -22.18 9.12 4.57
C LEU A 41 -22.40 9.48 3.09
N ARG A 42 -22.02 8.61 2.15
CA ARG A 42 -21.96 8.94 0.70
C ARG A 42 -22.85 8.05 -0.17
N VAL A 43 -23.05 6.81 0.23
CA VAL A 43 -23.79 5.83 -0.58
C VAL A 43 -24.72 4.99 0.28
N ASP A 44 -25.75 4.46 -0.36
CA ASP A 44 -26.66 3.49 0.25
C ASP A 44 -25.88 2.21 0.59
N THR A 45 -25.69 1.99 1.88
CA THR A 45 -24.90 0.87 2.42
C THR A 45 -25.48 -0.48 2.03
N THR A 46 -26.80 -0.58 1.83
CA THR A 46 -27.48 -1.84 1.47
C THR A 46 -27.12 -2.33 0.06
N ARG A 47 -26.58 -1.44 -0.78
CA ARG A 47 -26.19 -1.73 -2.16
C ARG A 47 -24.71 -1.99 -2.31
N LEU A 48 -23.92 -1.76 -1.27
CA LEU A 48 -22.48 -1.89 -1.26
C LEU A 48 -22.07 -3.21 -0.63
N PHE A 49 -21.26 -3.99 -1.34
CA PHE A 49 -20.68 -5.20 -0.81
C PHE A 49 -19.30 -5.46 -1.41
N VAL A 50 -18.44 -6.08 -0.61
CA VAL A 50 -17.07 -6.42 -1.00
C VAL A 50 -16.95 -7.93 -1.10
N THR A 51 -16.35 -8.40 -2.19
CA THR A 51 -16.08 -9.83 -2.39
C THR A 51 -14.62 -10.02 -2.78
N VAL A 52 -14.05 -11.16 -2.41
CA VAL A 52 -12.72 -11.57 -2.85
C VAL A 52 -12.88 -12.73 -3.81
N ARG A 53 -12.27 -12.63 -4.99
CA ARG A 53 -12.28 -13.70 -5.99
C ARG A 53 -11.69 -14.99 -5.41
N LEU A 54 -12.16 -16.14 -5.91
CA LEU A 54 -11.73 -17.46 -5.44
C LEU A 54 -10.20 -17.65 -5.56
N GLU A 55 -9.57 -17.09 -6.59
CA GLU A 55 -8.12 -17.11 -6.78
C GLU A 55 -7.38 -16.37 -5.65
N GLY A 56 -7.96 -15.28 -5.15
CA GLY A 56 -7.46 -14.56 -3.97
C GLY A 56 -7.52 -15.36 -2.69
N GLN A 57 -8.58 -16.14 -2.50
CA GLN A 57 -8.80 -16.94 -1.29
C GLN A 57 -7.80 -18.11 -1.18
N LYS A 58 -7.31 -18.61 -2.33
CA LYS A 58 -6.31 -19.69 -2.39
C LYS A 58 -4.88 -19.23 -2.08
N LYS A 59 -4.62 -17.92 -2.13
CA LYS A 59 -3.28 -17.38 -1.93
C LYS A 59 -2.92 -17.34 -0.44
N PRO A 60 -1.69 -17.73 -0.05
CA PRO A 60 -1.28 -17.67 1.35
C PRO A 60 -1.25 -16.23 1.84
N VAL A 61 -1.67 -16.00 3.09
CA VAL A 61 -1.77 -14.66 3.68
C VAL A 61 -0.43 -13.92 3.72
N VAL A 62 0.67 -14.67 3.81
CA VAL A 62 2.03 -14.12 3.76
C VAL A 62 2.31 -13.50 2.38
N ALA A 63 2.04 -14.22 1.29
CA ALA A 63 2.20 -13.66 -0.06
C ALA A 63 1.23 -12.51 -0.33
N ALA A 64 0.04 -12.55 0.27
CA ALA A 64 -0.95 -11.47 0.21
C ALA A 64 -0.48 -10.18 0.91
N ARG A 65 0.31 -10.32 1.98
CA ARG A 65 0.90 -9.20 2.71
C ARG A 65 2.12 -8.63 2.01
N ASP A 66 3.03 -9.51 1.58
CA ASP A 66 4.40 -9.15 1.16
C ASP A 66 4.45 -8.65 -0.30
N LEU A 67 3.48 -9.03 -1.13
CA LEU A 67 3.37 -8.60 -2.53
C LEU A 67 2.07 -7.84 -2.77
N ILE A 68 2.19 -6.58 -3.16
CA ILE A 68 1.06 -5.66 -3.41
C ILE A 68 0.24 -6.15 -4.62
N ARG A 69 0.88 -6.78 -5.60
CA ARG A 69 0.21 -7.32 -6.79
C ARG A 69 -0.61 -8.58 -6.55
N THR A 70 -0.49 -9.22 -5.38
CA THR A 70 -0.99 -10.59 -5.19
C THR A 70 -2.41 -10.63 -4.66
N ALA A 71 -2.73 -9.84 -3.62
CA ALA A 71 -4.03 -9.90 -2.95
C ALA A 71 -5.02 -8.81 -3.39
N LEU A 72 -4.53 -7.58 -3.58
CA LEU A 72 -5.40 -6.42 -3.83
C LEU A 72 -6.19 -6.51 -5.14
N PRO A 73 -5.66 -7.08 -6.25
CA PRO A 73 -6.45 -7.26 -7.48
C PRO A 73 -7.67 -8.17 -7.33
N GLU A 74 -7.67 -9.02 -6.29
CA GLU A 74 -8.73 -9.99 -6.06
C GLU A 74 -9.89 -9.39 -5.28
N VAL A 75 -9.71 -8.21 -4.69
CA VAL A 75 -10.72 -7.49 -3.90
C VAL A 75 -11.64 -6.70 -4.85
N LEU A 76 -12.89 -7.12 -4.94
CA LEU A 76 -13.92 -6.52 -5.77
C LEU A 76 -14.87 -5.67 -4.92
N LEU A 77 -14.98 -4.39 -5.26
CA LEU A 77 -15.95 -3.48 -4.65
C LEU A 77 -17.18 -3.39 -5.56
N GLN A 78 -18.29 -3.99 -5.14
CA GLN A 78 -19.51 -4.06 -5.95
C GLN A 78 -20.57 -3.11 -5.39
N TYR A 79 -21.17 -2.32 -6.28
CA TYR A 79 -22.27 -1.42 -5.95
C TYR A 79 -23.47 -1.71 -6.84
N ARG A 80 -24.60 -2.10 -6.24
CA ARG A 80 -25.83 -2.42 -6.96
C ARG A 80 -26.50 -1.13 -7.45
N LEU A 81 -26.30 -0.82 -8.73
CA LEU A 81 -26.89 0.35 -9.37
C LEU A 81 -28.42 0.23 -9.52
N PRO A 82 -29.18 1.34 -9.43
CA PRO A 82 -30.58 1.38 -9.86
C PRO A 82 -30.71 1.03 -11.35
N TRP A 83 -31.82 0.40 -11.73
CA TRP A 83 -32.08 -0.04 -13.12
C TRP A 83 -31.86 1.06 -14.19
N PRO A 84 -32.35 2.31 -14.03
CA PRO A 84 -32.12 3.34 -15.05
C PRO A 84 -30.65 3.65 -15.29
N VAL A 85 -29.81 3.51 -14.27
CA VAL A 85 -28.36 3.79 -14.36
C VAL A 85 -27.62 2.60 -14.99
N GLN A 86 -28.13 1.38 -14.79
CA GLN A 86 -27.57 0.16 -15.42
C GLN A 86 -27.70 0.18 -16.95
N LEU A 87 -28.64 0.94 -17.51
CA LEU A 87 -28.74 1.12 -18.96
C LEU A 87 -27.53 1.87 -19.53
N VAL A 88 -27.00 2.84 -18.77
CA VAL A 88 -25.85 3.66 -19.19
C VAL A 88 -24.53 2.99 -18.80
N VAL A 89 -24.46 2.43 -17.59
CA VAL A 89 -23.24 1.81 -17.04
C VAL A 89 -23.24 0.32 -17.38
N THR A 90 -22.50 -0.03 -18.42
CA THR A 90 -22.39 -1.41 -18.93
C THR A 90 -21.42 -2.25 -18.11
N GLU A 91 -21.54 -3.58 -18.18
CA GLU A 91 -20.63 -4.49 -17.47
C GLU A 91 -19.15 -4.29 -17.86
N ASP A 92 -18.87 -4.00 -19.14
CA ASP A 92 -17.51 -3.72 -19.61
C ASP A 92 -16.91 -2.50 -18.88
N THR A 93 -17.67 -1.41 -18.74
CA THR A 93 -17.20 -0.22 -18.02
C THR A 93 -17.00 -0.48 -16.52
N ILE A 94 -17.79 -1.38 -15.91
CA ILE A 94 -17.59 -1.79 -14.51
C ILE A 94 -16.25 -2.50 -14.33
N THR A 95 -15.85 -3.36 -15.27
CA THR A 95 -14.53 -4.01 -15.20
C THR A 95 -13.38 -2.98 -15.29
N GLN A 96 -13.56 -1.94 -16.11
CA GLN A 96 -12.60 -0.85 -16.24
C GLN A 96 -12.52 0.00 -14.97
N TYR A 97 -13.66 0.31 -14.32
CA TYR A 97 -13.68 0.95 -13.01
C TYR A 97 -12.95 0.12 -11.95
N GLN A 98 -13.16 -1.19 -11.94
CA GLN A 98 -12.48 -2.10 -11.03
C GLN A 98 -10.96 -2.08 -11.26
N ALA A 99 -10.49 -2.04 -12.50
CA ALA A 99 -9.06 -1.96 -12.81
C ALA A 99 -8.42 -0.67 -12.24
N VAL A 100 -9.10 0.47 -12.42
CA VAL A 100 -8.67 1.76 -11.85
C VAL A 100 -8.69 1.72 -10.32
N PHE A 101 -9.73 1.16 -9.72
CA PHE A 101 -9.85 0.99 -8.28
C PHE A 101 -8.72 0.13 -7.70
N THR A 102 -8.39 -0.99 -8.34
CA THR A 102 -7.27 -1.86 -7.95
C THR A 102 -5.95 -1.09 -7.97
N LEU A 103 -5.65 -0.36 -9.05
CA LEU A 103 -4.42 0.41 -9.16
C LEU A 103 -4.29 1.46 -8.03
N LEU A 104 -5.37 2.20 -7.77
CA LEU A 104 -5.40 3.20 -6.69
C LEU A 104 -5.20 2.55 -5.31
N MET A 105 -5.79 1.37 -5.09
CA MET A 105 -5.62 0.62 -3.84
C MET A 105 -4.17 0.14 -3.67
N GLN A 106 -3.53 -0.32 -4.75
CA GLN A 106 -2.13 -0.77 -4.72
C GLN A 106 -1.16 0.38 -4.39
N ILE A 107 -1.38 1.56 -4.98
CA ILE A 107 -0.58 2.75 -4.67
C ILE A 107 -0.78 3.16 -3.19
N ARG A 108 -2.04 3.15 -2.71
CA ARG A 108 -2.34 3.41 -1.29
C ARG A 108 -1.70 2.40 -0.35
N ARG A 109 -1.65 1.12 -0.72
CA ARG A 109 -0.94 0.09 0.06
C ARG A 109 0.52 0.45 0.22
N ALA A 110 1.22 0.74 -0.87
CA ALA A 110 2.62 1.13 -0.85
C ALA A 110 2.86 2.37 0.03
N MET A 111 2.05 3.42 -0.15
CA MET A 111 2.12 4.63 0.68
C MET A 111 1.91 4.32 2.17
N SER A 112 0.93 3.48 2.51
CA SER A 112 0.65 3.11 3.91
C SER A 112 1.80 2.33 4.56
N LEU A 113 2.48 1.47 3.79
CA LEU A 113 3.63 0.71 4.27
C LEU A 113 4.80 1.63 4.57
N ILE A 114 5.08 2.56 3.65
CA ILE A 114 6.11 3.56 3.83
C ILE A 114 5.75 4.42 5.05
N GLN A 115 4.58 5.05 5.10
CA GLN A 115 4.24 6.02 6.17
C GLN A 115 4.25 5.47 7.61
N ARG A 116 4.12 4.15 7.81
CA ARG A 116 4.07 3.52 9.15
C ARG A 116 5.34 3.66 9.97
N THR A 117 6.51 3.67 9.32
CA THR A 117 7.77 3.73 10.07
C THR A 117 7.93 5.12 10.66
N ARG A 118 7.80 5.20 11.99
CA ARG A 118 7.96 6.45 12.74
C ARG A 118 9.41 6.91 12.59
N ILE A 119 9.59 8.14 12.12
CA ILE A 119 10.89 8.80 12.15
C ILE A 119 11.16 9.08 13.63
N LEU A 120 12.28 8.54 14.12
CA LEU A 120 12.82 8.65 15.49
C LEU A 120 12.22 7.66 16.50
N ASP A 121 12.97 6.59 16.75
CA ASP A 121 13.26 6.20 18.11
C ASP A 121 14.80 6.10 18.29
N GLU A 122 15.17 6.60 19.46
CA GLU A 122 16.42 6.88 20.18
C GLU A 122 17.76 6.19 19.77
N LEU A 123 18.85 6.89 20.14
CA LEU A 123 20.27 6.47 20.22
C LEU A 123 21.15 6.59 18.96
N ALA A 124 21.48 7.85 18.65
CA ALA A 124 22.56 8.24 17.74
C ALA A 124 23.96 8.16 18.40
N TYR A 125 24.49 6.96 18.64
CA TYR A 125 25.88 6.83 19.15
C TYR A 125 26.79 5.83 18.41
N ARG A 126 26.34 5.18 17.32
CA ARG A 126 27.21 4.30 16.51
C ARG A 126 27.33 4.76 15.06
N ARG A 127 28.54 5.18 14.68
CA ARG A 127 28.93 5.65 13.32
C ARG A 127 28.69 4.62 12.21
N ASP A 128 28.81 3.33 12.52
CA ASP A 128 28.69 2.26 11.51
C ASP A 128 27.25 1.99 11.06
N ILE A 129 26.27 2.40 11.88
CA ILE A 129 24.82 2.24 11.63
C ILE A 129 24.29 3.39 10.76
N TRP A 130 25.02 4.52 10.70
CA TRP A 130 24.62 5.70 9.94
C TRP A 130 24.54 5.47 8.44
N GLY A 131 25.44 4.66 7.85
CA GLY A 131 25.41 4.36 6.41
C GLY A 131 24.13 3.64 5.99
N SER A 132 23.79 2.54 6.68
CA SER A 132 22.58 1.77 6.41
C SER A 132 21.31 2.58 6.68
N ARG A 133 21.27 3.36 7.76
CA ARG A 133 20.11 4.18 8.13
C ARG A 133 19.91 5.36 7.17
N ALA A 134 20.98 6.01 6.72
CA ALA A 134 20.92 7.05 5.70
C ALA A 134 20.40 6.51 4.37
N LEU A 135 20.89 5.35 3.93
CA LEU A 135 20.40 4.67 2.72
C LEU A 135 18.91 4.30 2.84
N TYR A 136 18.48 3.80 3.99
CA TYR A 136 17.06 3.51 4.24
C TYR A 136 16.18 4.75 4.07
N TYR A 137 16.51 5.87 4.73
CA TYR A 137 15.70 7.09 4.64
C TYR A 137 15.72 7.71 3.24
N LEU A 138 16.84 7.61 2.53
CA LEU A 138 16.93 8.02 1.13
C LEU A 138 16.03 7.16 0.22
N LEU A 139 16.02 5.84 0.41
CA LEU A 139 15.14 4.95 -0.35
C LEU A 139 13.67 5.20 -0.03
N ARG A 140 13.36 5.39 1.25
CA ARG A 140 12.03 5.74 1.73
C ARG A 140 11.53 7.03 1.08
N SER A 141 12.33 8.09 1.06
CA SER A 141 11.93 9.37 0.46
C SER A 141 11.71 9.23 -1.05
N LYS A 142 12.59 8.51 -1.76
CA LYS A 142 12.45 8.23 -3.20
C LYS A 142 11.19 7.42 -3.55
N LEU A 143 10.89 6.37 -2.79
CA LEU A 143 9.69 5.56 -2.97
C LEU A 143 8.41 6.34 -2.63
N MET A 144 8.45 7.16 -1.57
CA MET A 144 7.34 8.03 -1.20
C MET A 144 7.07 9.06 -2.31
N TRP A 145 8.13 9.68 -2.84
CA TRP A 145 8.03 10.61 -3.97
C TRP A 145 7.40 9.93 -5.18
N PHE A 146 7.90 8.76 -5.58
CA PHE A 146 7.35 7.99 -6.69
C PHE A 146 5.84 7.72 -6.53
N CYS A 147 5.42 7.22 -5.36
CA CYS A 147 4.02 6.94 -5.09
C CYS A 147 3.16 8.22 -5.13
N ASN A 148 3.64 9.31 -4.53
CA ASN A 148 2.96 10.60 -4.55
C ASN A 148 2.84 11.17 -5.97
N CYS A 149 3.87 11.04 -6.80
CA CYS A 149 3.83 11.48 -8.19
C CYS A 149 2.75 10.74 -8.99
N ILE A 150 2.71 9.41 -8.91
CA ILE A 150 1.70 8.62 -9.61
C ILE A 150 0.30 8.93 -9.08
N GLN A 151 0.14 9.01 -7.75
CA GLN A 151 -1.13 9.34 -7.14
C GLN A 151 -1.62 10.74 -7.57
N THR A 152 -0.71 11.72 -7.61
CA THR A 152 -1.01 13.08 -8.06
C THR A 152 -1.39 13.07 -9.53
N TYR A 153 -0.60 12.44 -10.39
CA TYR A 153 -0.89 12.29 -11.82
C TYR A 153 -2.28 11.70 -12.06
N LEU A 154 -2.59 10.56 -11.43
CA LEU A 154 -3.88 9.90 -11.59
C LEU A 154 -5.02 10.79 -11.09
N ALA A 155 -4.86 11.48 -9.96
CA ALA A 155 -5.92 12.31 -9.41
C ALA A 155 -6.16 13.59 -10.23
N THR A 156 -5.10 14.34 -10.54
CA THR A 156 -5.21 15.71 -11.06
C THR A 156 -5.18 15.79 -12.58
N LEU A 157 -4.45 14.90 -13.26
CA LEU A 157 -4.26 14.96 -14.72
C LEU A 157 -5.12 13.94 -15.48
N VAL A 158 -5.56 12.87 -14.79
CA VAL A 158 -6.43 11.86 -15.37
C VAL A 158 -7.84 12.00 -14.82
N LEU A 159 -8.09 11.61 -13.56
CA LEU A 159 -9.44 11.42 -13.05
C LEU A 159 -10.25 12.72 -12.98
N ALA A 160 -9.68 13.79 -12.44
CA ALA A 160 -10.38 15.07 -12.31
C ALA A 160 -10.85 15.66 -13.67
N PRO A 161 -9.96 15.89 -14.66
CA PRO A 161 -10.36 16.50 -15.93
C PRO A 161 -11.30 15.62 -16.75
N TYR A 162 -11.06 14.30 -16.82
CA TYR A 162 -11.95 13.40 -17.55
C TYR A 162 -13.34 13.34 -16.88
N THR A 163 -13.42 13.35 -15.55
CA THR A 163 -14.71 13.33 -14.84
C THR A 163 -15.50 14.61 -15.08
N GLU A 164 -14.82 15.76 -15.10
CA GLU A 164 -15.49 17.03 -15.38
C GLU A 164 -15.97 17.11 -16.82
N ASN A 165 -15.16 16.66 -17.78
CA ASN A 165 -15.56 16.57 -19.19
C ASN A 165 -16.79 15.68 -19.35
N LEU A 166 -16.77 14.47 -18.79
CA LEU A 166 -17.93 13.57 -18.80
C LEU A 166 -19.18 14.23 -18.22
N ARG A 167 -19.07 14.94 -17.08
CA ARG A 167 -20.20 15.64 -16.47
C ARG A 167 -20.79 16.69 -17.40
N GLN A 168 -19.96 17.44 -18.11
CA GLN A 168 -20.40 18.45 -19.07
C GLN A 168 -21.04 17.79 -20.30
N SER A 169 -20.42 16.76 -20.86
CA SER A 169 -20.97 16.05 -22.03
C SER A 169 -22.29 15.34 -21.72
N LEU A 170 -22.42 14.71 -20.55
CA LEU A 170 -23.68 14.06 -20.13
C LEU A 170 -24.84 15.05 -19.95
N ARG A 171 -24.57 16.30 -19.55
CA ARG A 171 -25.60 17.34 -19.48
C ARG A 171 -26.11 17.78 -20.86
N GLN A 172 -25.30 17.61 -21.89
CA GLN A 172 -25.60 18.00 -23.27
C GLN A 172 -26.11 16.81 -24.11
N ALA A 173 -26.09 15.59 -23.57
CA ALA A 173 -26.55 14.40 -24.27
C ALA A 173 -28.07 14.46 -24.52
N TYR A 174 -28.48 14.17 -25.76
CA TYR A 174 -29.88 14.27 -26.17
C TYR A 174 -30.68 12.98 -25.89
N ASP A 175 -30.03 11.82 -25.89
CA ASP A 175 -30.64 10.51 -25.65
C ASP A 175 -29.76 9.59 -24.79
N VAL A 176 -30.32 8.44 -24.41
CA VAL A 176 -29.64 7.43 -23.57
C VAL A 176 -28.50 6.76 -24.33
N ASP A 177 -28.64 6.56 -25.64
CA ASP A 177 -27.60 5.95 -26.47
C ASP A 177 -26.35 6.84 -26.55
N ALA A 178 -26.52 8.17 -26.66
CA ALA A 178 -25.42 9.12 -26.55
C ALA A 178 -24.78 9.06 -25.16
N MET A 179 -25.56 8.93 -24.09
CA MET A 179 -25.01 8.76 -22.73
C MET A 179 -24.15 7.50 -22.61
N ILE A 180 -24.59 6.37 -23.18
CA ILE A 180 -23.84 5.11 -23.21
C ILE A 180 -22.52 5.30 -23.96
N GLY A 181 -22.56 5.90 -25.16
CA GLY A 181 -21.38 6.14 -25.99
C GLY A 181 -20.36 7.07 -25.32
N LEU A 182 -20.84 8.14 -24.68
CA LEU A 182 -20.01 9.09 -23.93
C LEU A 182 -19.34 8.42 -22.72
N HIS A 183 -20.10 7.64 -21.95
CA HIS A 183 -19.57 6.94 -20.78
C HIS A 183 -18.52 5.90 -21.15
N ALA A 184 -18.77 5.10 -22.20
CA ALA A 184 -17.81 4.12 -22.70
C ALA A 184 -16.52 4.77 -23.22
N THR A 185 -16.63 5.93 -23.88
CA THR A 185 -15.47 6.69 -24.38
C THR A 185 -14.66 7.28 -23.23
N PHE A 186 -15.33 7.88 -22.24
CA PHE A 186 -14.69 8.36 -21.02
C PHE A 186 -13.89 7.25 -20.32
N MET A 187 -14.48 6.07 -20.13
CA MET A 187 -13.80 4.98 -19.44
C MET A 187 -12.58 4.46 -20.21
N ARG A 188 -12.69 4.35 -21.55
CA ARG A 188 -11.54 4.00 -22.40
C ARG A 188 -10.40 5.01 -22.26
N GLN A 189 -10.72 6.30 -22.32
CA GLN A 189 -9.73 7.38 -22.14
C GLN A 189 -9.06 7.32 -20.77
N VAL A 190 -9.82 7.08 -19.70
CA VAL A 190 -9.28 6.94 -18.34
C VAL A 190 -8.36 5.73 -18.23
N VAL A 191 -8.73 4.57 -18.78
CA VAL A 191 -7.91 3.35 -18.77
C VAL A 191 -6.61 3.54 -19.54
N ASP A 192 -6.66 4.16 -20.72
CA ASP A 192 -5.47 4.42 -21.53
C ASP A 192 -4.55 5.43 -20.83
N ALA A 193 -5.08 6.54 -20.33
CA ALA A 193 -4.31 7.54 -19.60
C ALA A 193 -3.74 6.99 -18.27
N ALA A 194 -4.47 6.14 -17.54
CA ALA A 194 -4.01 5.54 -16.28
C ALA A 194 -2.96 4.41 -16.47
N CYS A 195 -2.41 4.22 -17.67
CA CYS A 195 -1.45 3.17 -18.00
C CYS A 195 -1.99 1.75 -17.77
N LEU A 196 -3.30 1.56 -17.89
CA LEU A 196 -3.97 0.26 -17.74
C LEU A 196 -4.24 -0.43 -19.08
N GLY A 197 -4.07 0.28 -20.20
CA GLY A 197 -4.21 -0.26 -21.55
C GLY A 197 -3.15 -1.33 -21.89
N ARG A 198 -3.51 -2.28 -22.77
CA ARG A 198 -2.67 -3.45 -23.13
C ARG A 198 -1.27 -3.07 -23.63
N LYS A 199 -1.15 -1.95 -24.35
CA LYS A 199 0.14 -1.45 -24.88
C LYS A 199 1.13 -1.10 -23.76
N LEU A 200 0.61 -0.74 -22.59
CA LEU A 200 1.37 -0.26 -21.44
C LEU A 200 1.51 -1.35 -20.35
N ASP A 201 1.11 -2.59 -20.64
CA ASP A 201 1.23 -3.71 -19.69
C ASP A 201 2.66 -3.89 -19.13
N PRO A 202 3.75 -3.79 -19.92
CA PRO A 202 5.11 -3.85 -19.37
C PRO A 202 5.43 -2.71 -18.40
N ILE A 203 4.94 -1.50 -18.70
CA ILE A 203 5.15 -0.31 -17.87
C ILE A 203 4.37 -0.43 -16.56
N ARG A 204 3.11 -0.88 -16.63
CA ARG A 204 2.32 -1.22 -15.45
C ARG A 204 3.03 -2.26 -14.59
N GLY A 205 3.60 -3.30 -15.20
CA GLY A 205 4.43 -4.29 -14.52
C GLY A 205 5.58 -3.64 -13.75
N GLY A 206 6.34 -2.75 -14.39
CA GLY A 206 7.42 -2.00 -13.76
C GLY A 206 6.96 -1.08 -12.62
N ILE A 207 5.81 -0.41 -12.76
CA ILE A 207 5.22 0.41 -11.68
C ILE A 207 4.93 -0.50 -10.48
N LEU A 208 4.27 -1.64 -10.70
CA LEU A 208 3.98 -2.60 -9.64
C LEU A 208 5.27 -3.17 -9.01
N ASP A 209 6.33 -3.35 -9.79
CA ASP A 209 7.63 -3.82 -9.25
C ASP A 209 8.18 -2.81 -8.25
N ILE A 210 8.10 -1.51 -8.56
CA ILE A 210 8.49 -0.44 -7.62
C ILE A 210 7.58 -0.40 -6.39
N LEU A 211 6.27 -0.61 -6.54
CA LEU A 211 5.37 -0.70 -5.39
C LEU A 211 5.73 -1.90 -4.50
N ASP A 212 6.09 -3.05 -5.06
CA ASP A 212 6.55 -4.22 -4.30
C ASP A 212 7.91 -3.95 -3.62
N LEU A 213 8.79 -3.13 -4.19
CA LEU A 213 10.01 -2.68 -3.51
C LEU A 213 9.70 -1.91 -2.21
N ALA A 214 8.58 -1.18 -2.16
CA ALA A 214 8.15 -0.51 -0.93
C ALA A 214 7.76 -1.50 0.18
N ALA A 215 7.11 -2.62 -0.18
CA ALA A 215 6.83 -3.70 0.77
C ALA A 215 8.12 -4.38 1.23
N ARG A 216 9.04 -4.68 0.31
CA ARG A 216 10.34 -5.28 0.63
C ARG A 216 11.21 -4.40 1.54
N LEU A 217 11.19 -3.09 1.35
CA LEU A 217 11.92 -2.14 2.20
C LEU A 217 11.42 -2.18 3.64
N GLU A 218 10.10 -2.18 3.83
CA GLU A 218 9.48 -2.24 5.16
C GLU A 218 9.68 -3.62 5.82
N ASP A 219 9.69 -4.70 5.03
CA ASP A 219 10.02 -6.04 5.53
C ASP A 219 11.49 -6.15 5.97
N ALA A 220 12.42 -5.60 5.18
CA ALA A 220 13.84 -5.54 5.55
C ALA A 220 14.05 -4.71 6.84
N GLN A 221 13.34 -3.59 6.99
CA GLN A 221 13.38 -2.78 8.20
C GLN A 221 12.81 -3.53 9.41
N SER A 222 11.65 -4.18 9.24
CA SER A 222 11.02 -4.96 10.31
C SER A 222 11.90 -6.12 10.78
N ALA A 223 12.61 -6.78 9.86
CA ALA A 223 13.54 -7.86 10.17
C ALA A 223 14.74 -7.34 10.97
N SER A 224 15.37 -6.25 10.51
CA SER A 224 16.51 -5.63 11.22
C SER A 224 16.14 -5.20 12.64
N VAL A 225 14.96 -4.61 12.83
CA VAL A 225 14.50 -4.19 14.17
C VAL A 225 14.21 -5.40 15.07
N ALA A 226 13.72 -6.51 14.50
CA ALA A 226 13.50 -7.74 15.26
C ALA A 226 14.82 -8.38 15.71
N GLU A 227 15.81 -8.46 14.82
CA GLU A 227 17.17 -8.93 15.15
C GLU A 227 17.80 -8.07 16.26
N GLU A 228 17.73 -6.74 16.14
CA GLU A 228 18.23 -5.81 17.18
C GLU A 228 17.50 -5.99 18.53
N ALA A 229 16.19 -6.27 18.52
CA ALA A 229 15.43 -6.52 19.74
C ALA A 229 15.79 -7.85 20.42
N GLU A 230 16.05 -8.90 19.62
CA GLU A 230 16.54 -10.19 20.11
C GLU A 230 17.94 -10.04 20.73
N GLU A 231 18.86 -9.37 20.04
CA GLU A 231 20.19 -9.06 20.58
C GLU A 231 20.12 -8.24 21.88
N ALA A 232 19.28 -7.21 21.93
CA ALA A 232 19.08 -6.40 23.14
C ALA A 232 18.51 -7.24 24.30
N GLN A 233 17.60 -8.16 24.02
CA GLN A 233 17.04 -9.08 25.01
C GLN A 233 18.11 -10.07 25.51
N GLU A 234 18.95 -10.60 24.63
CA GLU A 234 20.07 -11.47 24.99
C GLU A 234 21.11 -10.74 25.85
N LEU A 235 21.51 -9.53 25.46
CA LEU A 235 22.42 -8.68 26.23
C LEU A 235 21.86 -8.35 27.63
N SER A 236 20.54 -8.09 27.73
CA SER A 236 19.86 -7.91 29.01
C SER A 236 19.94 -9.18 29.88
N ARG A 237 19.69 -10.36 29.31
CA ARG A 237 19.81 -11.65 30.03
C ARG A 237 21.22 -11.90 30.52
N LEU A 238 22.23 -11.65 29.69
CA LEU A 238 23.65 -11.82 30.04
C LEU A 238 24.07 -10.85 31.16
N SER A 239 23.62 -9.59 31.10
CA SER A 239 23.90 -8.57 32.12
C SER A 239 23.31 -8.93 33.50
N ILE A 240 22.12 -9.55 33.52
CA ILE A 240 21.49 -10.07 34.75
C ILE A 240 22.28 -11.26 35.32
N MET A 241 22.85 -12.13 34.46
CA MET A 241 23.66 -13.28 34.88
C MET A 241 25.08 -12.91 35.34
N SER A 242 25.66 -11.83 34.80
CA SER A 242 27.01 -11.36 35.14
C SER A 242 27.06 -10.41 36.35
N SER A 243 25.92 -10.06 36.92
CA SER A 243 25.90 -9.27 38.16
C SER A 243 26.46 -10.11 39.32
N PRO A 244 27.56 -9.69 39.97
CA PRO A 244 28.07 -10.41 41.14
C PRO A 244 26.98 -10.37 42.22
N MET A 245 26.57 -11.54 42.72
CA MET A 245 25.76 -11.62 43.93
C MET A 245 26.58 -11.01 45.09
N LYS A 246 26.48 -9.69 45.29
CA LYS A 246 26.88 -9.09 46.56
C LYS A 246 25.95 -9.67 47.61
N ALA A 247 26.51 -10.52 48.46
CA ALA A 247 25.83 -11.06 49.62
C ALA A 247 25.20 -9.92 50.42
N SER A 248 23.88 -9.82 50.38
CA SER A 248 23.15 -8.90 51.24
C SER A 248 23.19 -9.45 52.67
N PRO A 249 23.55 -8.65 53.71
CA PRO A 249 23.61 -9.13 55.07
C PRO A 249 22.21 -9.49 55.59
N ARG A 250 22.16 -10.59 56.34
CA ARG A 250 20.95 -11.26 56.82
C ARG A 250 20.20 -10.39 57.88
N ARG A 251 19.02 -9.91 57.49
CA ARG A 251 17.70 -9.99 58.19
C ARG A 251 17.50 -9.32 59.58
N ARG A 252 16.47 -8.45 59.66
CA ARG A 252 15.46 -8.45 60.74
C ARG A 252 14.06 -8.14 60.16
N LYS A 253 13.06 -8.95 60.53
CA LYS A 253 11.61 -8.70 60.31
C LYS A 253 11.06 -7.84 61.46
N PRO A 254 9.95 -7.11 61.28
CA PRO A 254 8.66 -7.69 61.71
C PRO A 254 7.40 -7.30 60.89
N ALA A 255 6.35 -8.10 61.13
CA ALA A 255 4.90 -7.84 61.09
C ALA A 255 4.17 -7.42 59.79
N VAL A 256 3.54 -8.44 59.18
CA VAL A 256 2.13 -8.54 58.73
C VAL A 256 1.29 -7.26 58.79
N TYR A 257 0.79 -6.81 57.63
CA TYR A 257 -0.64 -6.57 57.38
C TYR A 257 -0.96 -7.07 55.98
N ALA A 258 -1.99 -7.90 55.89
CA ALA A 258 -2.59 -8.37 54.65
C ALA A 258 -3.67 -7.36 54.26
N GLU A 259 -3.55 -6.76 53.08
CA GLU A 259 -4.68 -6.20 52.36
C GLU A 259 -4.68 -6.80 50.95
N ASP A 260 -5.82 -7.41 50.68
CA ASP A 260 -6.24 -8.15 49.51
C ASP A 260 -6.56 -7.16 48.39
N SER A 261 -5.97 -7.34 47.21
CA SER A 261 -6.35 -6.58 46.01
C SER A 261 -6.07 -7.43 44.77
N ASP A 262 -7.01 -8.31 44.50
CA ASP A 262 -7.25 -8.94 43.20
C ASP A 262 -7.58 -7.86 42.16
N ASP A 263 -6.73 -7.66 41.16
CA ASP A 263 -7.06 -7.62 39.73
C ASP A 263 -5.82 -7.20 38.93
N ASP A 264 -5.33 -8.08 38.06
CA ASP A 264 -5.15 -7.74 36.65
C ASP A 264 -4.53 -8.93 35.88
N ARG A 265 -5.44 -9.60 35.18
CA ARG A 265 -5.20 -10.68 34.23
C ARG A 265 -4.49 -10.11 32.99
N ALA A 266 -3.17 -9.97 33.04
CA ALA A 266 -2.38 -9.66 31.84
C ALA A 266 -2.27 -10.92 30.95
N GLY A 267 -3.27 -11.09 30.08
CA GLY A 267 -3.21 -12.02 28.96
C GLY A 267 -1.97 -11.74 28.12
N SER A 268 -1.10 -12.74 28.00
CA SER A 268 0.02 -12.77 27.07
C SER A 268 -0.53 -12.67 25.64
N PHE A 269 -0.62 -11.44 25.12
CA PHE A 269 -1.04 -11.17 23.76
C PHE A 269 0.07 -11.58 22.78
N GLY A 270 -0.21 -12.64 22.02
CA GLY A 270 0.14 -12.78 20.61
C GLY A 270 1.62 -12.79 20.26
N GLY A 271 2.21 -13.99 20.19
CA GLY A 271 3.42 -14.21 19.41
C GLY A 271 3.24 -13.70 17.99
N ARG A 272 3.90 -12.58 17.67
CA ARG A 272 3.91 -11.97 16.34
C ARG A 272 4.63 -12.95 15.42
N ALA A 273 3.89 -13.57 14.49
CA ALA A 273 4.43 -14.58 13.59
C ALA A 273 5.69 -14.07 12.87
N LYS A 274 6.73 -14.92 12.86
CA LYS A 274 8.07 -14.65 12.30
C LYS A 274 7.95 -14.09 10.88
N ARG A 275 8.22 -12.80 10.74
CA ARG A 275 8.42 -12.10 9.45
C ARG A 275 9.85 -12.39 8.99
N GLY A 276 10.05 -12.94 7.79
CA GLY A 276 11.42 -13.08 7.29
C GLY A 276 11.72 -14.15 6.22
N ALA A 277 10.76 -14.69 5.50
CA ALA A 277 11.10 -15.71 4.48
C ALA A 277 11.82 -15.14 3.24
N ILE A 278 11.64 -13.84 2.93
CA ILE A 278 12.16 -13.26 1.67
C ILE A 278 13.65 -12.86 1.77
N ASN A 279 14.16 -12.61 2.98
CA ASN A 279 15.53 -12.10 3.20
C ASN A 279 16.42 -13.03 4.04
N ALA A 280 16.02 -14.28 4.27
CA ALA A 280 16.78 -15.23 5.07
C ALA A 280 18.22 -15.39 4.54
N GLY A 281 19.20 -14.83 5.28
CA GLY A 281 20.64 -14.98 5.01
C GLY A 281 21.33 -13.81 4.31
N LYS A 282 20.65 -12.73 3.94
CA LYS A 282 21.28 -11.51 3.39
C LYS A 282 21.40 -10.42 4.46
N GLY A 283 22.57 -9.81 4.60
CA GLY A 283 22.74 -8.67 5.52
C GLY A 283 21.87 -7.48 5.12
N TYR A 284 21.26 -6.80 6.10
CA TYR A 284 20.35 -5.65 5.90
C TYR A 284 20.90 -4.61 4.91
N HIS A 285 22.17 -4.23 5.03
CA HIS A 285 22.82 -3.27 4.13
C HIS A 285 22.93 -3.76 2.66
N GLN A 286 23.07 -5.07 2.43
CA GLN A 286 23.06 -5.62 1.06
C GLN A 286 21.65 -5.56 0.46
N CYS A 287 20.63 -5.89 1.25
CA CYS A 287 19.23 -5.78 0.82
C CYS A 287 18.88 -4.34 0.39
N LEU A 288 19.28 -3.33 1.19
CA LEU A 288 19.08 -1.92 0.83
C LEU A 288 19.76 -1.53 -0.48
N ARG A 289 20.98 -2.02 -0.74
CA ARG A 289 21.69 -1.75 -2.01
C ARG A 289 20.98 -2.39 -3.20
N GLU A 290 20.49 -3.62 -3.07
CA GLU A 290 19.71 -4.29 -4.11
C GLU A 290 18.41 -3.52 -4.41
N ILE A 291 17.67 -3.09 -3.37
CA ILE A 291 16.46 -2.28 -3.53
C ILE A 291 16.77 -0.96 -4.25
N LYS A 292 17.89 -0.31 -3.93
CA LYS A 292 18.33 0.92 -4.63
C LYS A 292 18.57 0.67 -6.11
N THR A 293 19.33 -0.38 -6.45
CA THR A 293 19.67 -0.67 -7.85
C THR A 293 18.43 -1.06 -8.65
N ASP A 294 17.52 -1.82 -8.04
CA ASP A 294 16.27 -2.23 -8.67
C ASP A 294 15.36 -1.03 -8.88
N PHE A 295 15.21 -0.15 -7.88
CA PHE A 295 14.42 1.07 -8.00
C PHE A 295 14.91 1.94 -9.17
N GLU A 296 16.21 2.22 -9.24
CA GLU A 296 16.78 3.04 -10.31
C GLU A 296 16.63 2.39 -11.69
N ARG A 297 16.74 1.06 -11.79
CA ARG A 297 16.55 0.31 -13.02
C ARG A 297 15.08 0.37 -13.49
N HIS A 298 14.13 0.07 -12.60
CA HIS A 298 12.71 0.10 -12.93
C HIS A 298 12.26 1.51 -13.29
N LEU A 299 12.74 2.53 -12.58
CA LEU A 299 12.39 3.91 -12.88
C LEU A 299 12.88 4.34 -14.26
N ARG A 300 14.15 4.05 -14.61
CA ARG A 300 14.69 4.34 -15.95
C ARG A 300 13.90 3.63 -17.04
N PHE A 301 13.51 2.38 -16.79
CA PHE A 301 12.67 1.62 -17.70
C PHE A 301 11.27 2.26 -17.88
N ILE A 302 10.62 2.68 -16.79
CA ILE A 302 9.30 3.33 -16.83
C ILE A 302 9.38 4.67 -17.57
N CYS A 303 10.30 5.56 -17.21
CA CYS A 303 10.41 6.87 -17.86
C CYS A 303 10.77 6.75 -19.35
N GLY A 304 11.71 5.86 -19.69
CA GLY A 304 12.07 5.57 -21.07
C GLY A 304 10.92 4.94 -21.87
N GLY A 305 10.19 4.01 -21.24
CA GLY A 305 9.02 3.36 -21.81
C GLY A 305 7.87 4.33 -22.07
N LEU A 306 7.54 5.18 -21.09
CA LEU A 306 6.47 6.17 -21.21
C LEU A 306 6.74 7.15 -22.35
N ARG A 307 7.96 7.69 -22.43
CA ARG A 307 8.38 8.56 -23.53
C ARG A 307 8.42 7.85 -24.88
N GLY A 308 8.86 6.59 -24.90
CA GLY A 308 8.87 5.78 -26.12
C GLY A 308 7.47 5.57 -26.67
N VAL A 309 6.51 5.22 -25.80
CA VAL A 309 5.12 5.02 -26.20
C VAL A 309 4.43 6.35 -26.52
N ALA A 310 4.72 7.42 -25.79
CA ALA A 310 4.19 8.76 -26.10
C ALA A 310 4.67 9.27 -27.46
N ARG A 311 5.92 9.03 -27.86
CA ARG A 311 6.41 9.40 -29.20
C ARG A 311 5.81 8.55 -30.33
N ALA A 312 5.51 7.28 -30.03
CA ALA A 312 4.94 6.35 -31.00
C ALA A 312 3.42 6.50 -31.14
N SER A 313 2.75 7.08 -30.14
CA SER A 313 1.32 7.32 -30.13
C SER A 313 1.00 8.78 -30.44
N GLY A 314 0.03 9.01 -31.34
CA GLY A 314 -0.54 10.35 -31.56
C GLY A 314 -1.74 10.65 -30.66
N ASP A 315 -2.00 9.82 -29.64
CA ASP A 315 -3.21 9.92 -28.82
C ASP A 315 -3.12 11.08 -27.82
N GLU A 316 -4.27 11.59 -27.40
CA GLU A 316 -4.36 12.63 -26.35
C GLU A 316 -3.77 12.19 -24.99
N ALA A 317 -3.58 10.88 -24.82
CA ALA A 317 -2.93 10.29 -23.66
C ALA A 317 -1.39 10.41 -23.72
N ALA A 318 -0.79 10.57 -24.91
CA ALA A 318 0.65 10.65 -25.11
C ALA A 318 1.28 11.81 -24.33
N VAL A 319 0.68 13.00 -24.41
CA VAL A 319 1.12 14.19 -23.65
C VAL A 319 1.08 13.93 -22.15
N LYS A 320 0.06 13.19 -21.67
CA LYS A 320 -0.06 12.86 -20.25
C LYS A 320 1.03 11.86 -19.83
N TRP A 321 1.40 10.89 -20.67
CA TRP A 321 2.48 9.96 -20.38
C TRP A 321 3.86 10.62 -20.37
N ASP A 322 4.11 11.56 -21.29
CA ASP A 322 5.34 12.36 -21.28
C ASP A 322 5.46 13.20 -20.01
N LEU A 323 4.37 13.87 -19.61
CA LEU A 323 4.36 14.67 -18.38
C LEU A 323 4.56 13.79 -17.12
N LEU A 324 3.97 12.58 -17.08
CA LEU A 324 4.24 11.63 -16.02
C LEU A 324 5.73 11.24 -15.97
N ALA A 325 6.35 10.98 -17.12
CA ALA A 325 7.78 10.66 -17.18
C ALA A 325 8.65 11.83 -16.67
N GLU A 326 8.29 13.07 -16.98
CA GLU A 326 8.96 14.26 -16.44
C GLU A 326 8.80 14.39 -14.92
N MET A 327 7.57 14.25 -14.40
CA MET A 327 7.31 14.28 -12.96
C MET A 327 8.12 13.23 -12.19
N LEU A 328 8.28 12.04 -12.77
CA LEU A 328 9.04 10.95 -12.18
C LEU A 328 10.56 11.21 -12.20
N GLU A 329 11.08 11.89 -13.22
CA GLU A 329 12.51 12.22 -13.32
C GLU A 329 12.95 13.36 -12.38
N VAL A 330 12.09 14.36 -12.17
CA VAL A 330 12.42 15.53 -11.34
C VAL A 330 12.80 15.10 -9.91
N GLY A 331 12.00 14.24 -9.28
CA GLY A 331 12.30 13.79 -7.90
C GLY A 331 13.50 12.87 -7.75
N VAL A 332 14.12 12.44 -8.85
CA VAL A 332 15.39 11.70 -8.80
C VAL A 332 16.59 12.63 -8.87
N LYS A 333 16.46 13.77 -9.56
CA LYS A 333 17.53 14.77 -9.67
C LYS A 333 17.67 15.61 -8.41
N GLU A 334 16.58 15.86 -7.68
CA GLU A 334 16.62 16.65 -6.44
C GLU A 334 17.14 15.87 -5.22
N GLY A 335 17.20 14.53 -5.29
CA GLY A 335 17.68 13.66 -4.23
C GLY A 335 19.03 12.98 -4.52
N ALA A 336 19.83 13.52 -5.44
CA ALA A 336 21.15 13.02 -5.83
C ALA A 336 22.27 13.82 -5.18
#